data_AF-A0A3A5VIR9-F1
#
_entry.id   AF-A0A3A5VIR9-F1
#
_cell.length_a   1.000
_cell.length_b   1.000
_cell.length_c   1.000
_cell.angle_alpha   90.00
_cell.angle_beta   90.00
_cell.angle_gamma   90.00
#
_symmetry.space_group_name_H-M   'P 1'
#
loop_
_entity.id
_entity.type
_entity.pdbx_description
1 polymer ?
#
loop_
_entity_poly.entity_id
_entity_poly.type
_entity_poly.pdbx_seq_one_letter_code
_entity_poly.pdbx_strand_id
1 'polypeptide(L)'
;PPSGPPSGPPSETSEEPTEGANSEVEEPMPEAEPEPPAEDVPVEGAAEDVVEEEPAVEEAPTEALDEPAPEALPKPNISNRAKAAEKEAVRLSGEVTSLRKSLVGAAAIIEELETEPMPPAVLAADIVVPDHLVADVARLARQLDREQLVRANMGTIAMLHPGMPGVMISTREGTTLARLNERGLVGARLGQGAPDGAPMDWRVLEVLLASKSLETGGPAACIHMMGAYTTAVSCEKDLVLCSPIDEIGKKELGKIVIVDPDDENPDDALRQTAEALKQGGMKCVVIRGYGAYCVGADLDDAWANAAMLEHSMQIVLIARQANLKV
;
A
#
# COMPACT_ATOMS: atom_id res chain seq x y z
N PRO A 1 -24.80 -10.26 -67.10
CA PRO A 1 -25.47 -9.64 -68.28
C PRO A 1 -26.45 -10.64 -68.91
N PRO A 2 -27.45 -10.23 -69.72
CA PRO A 2 -27.54 -9.03 -70.57
C PRO A 2 -28.76 -8.15 -70.14
N SER A 3 -29.11 -6.97 -70.64
CA SER A 3 -28.53 -5.86 -71.41
C SER A 3 -29.71 -4.90 -71.68
N GLY A 4 -29.61 -3.62 -71.35
CA GLY A 4 -30.56 -2.57 -71.72
C GLY A 4 -30.10 -1.18 -71.25
N PRO A 5 -30.27 -0.10 -72.04
CA PRO A 5 -29.19 0.86 -72.35
C PRO A 5 -29.32 2.27 -71.73
N PRO A 6 -28.32 3.17 -71.96
CA PRO A 6 -27.99 4.36 -71.13
C PRO A 6 -28.34 5.71 -71.80
N SER A 7 -28.20 6.84 -71.08
CA SER A 7 -27.58 8.12 -71.53
C SER A 7 -27.85 9.32 -70.58
N GLY A 8 -26.78 9.96 -70.09
CA GLY A 8 -26.47 11.39 -70.32
C GLY A 8 -27.13 12.54 -69.50
N PRO A 9 -26.35 13.46 -68.88
CA PRO A 9 -26.78 14.68 -68.14
C PRO A 9 -26.82 15.93 -69.10
N PRO A 10 -27.03 17.24 -68.74
CA PRO A 10 -26.48 18.00 -67.58
C PRO A 10 -27.31 19.22 -67.05
N SER A 11 -26.63 20.03 -66.22
CA SER A 11 -26.83 21.45 -65.82
C SER A 11 -27.11 21.63 -64.32
N GLU A 12 -26.09 21.92 -63.50
CA GLU A 12 -25.42 23.23 -63.31
C GLU A 12 -26.33 24.33 -62.77
N THR A 13 -26.16 24.62 -61.48
CA THR A 13 -26.09 25.96 -60.86
C THR A 13 -25.34 25.74 -59.53
N SER A 14 -24.05 26.07 -59.48
CA SER A 14 -23.53 27.39 -59.08
C SER A 14 -23.96 27.78 -57.67
N GLU A 15 -23.06 27.61 -56.70
CA GLU A 15 -22.46 28.74 -55.99
C GLU A 15 -21.24 28.25 -55.20
N GLU A 16 -20.11 28.90 -55.51
CA GLU A 16 -18.80 28.75 -54.86
C GLU A 16 -18.70 29.67 -53.62
N PRO A 17 -17.62 29.54 -52.82
CA PRO A 17 -17.60 29.85 -51.40
C PRO A 17 -17.26 31.31 -51.11
N THR A 18 -17.63 31.78 -49.92
CA THR A 18 -17.04 32.99 -49.34
C THR A 18 -16.39 32.68 -48.01
N GLU A 19 -15.07 32.86 -48.03
CA GLU A 19 -14.16 33.12 -46.92
C GLU A 19 -14.77 34.05 -45.87
N GLY A 20 -14.39 33.85 -44.61
CA GLY A 20 -14.82 34.73 -43.54
C GLY A 20 -14.17 34.45 -42.20
N ALA A 21 -12.92 34.88 -42.09
CA ALA A 21 -12.30 35.39 -40.86
C ALA A 21 -12.10 34.43 -39.68
N ASN A 22 -10.87 33.93 -39.63
CA ASN A 22 -10.06 33.80 -38.42
C ASN A 22 -10.35 34.95 -37.42
N SER A 23 -10.66 34.60 -36.17
CA SER A 23 -10.60 35.52 -35.04
C SER A 23 -10.27 34.69 -33.81
N GLU A 24 -8.96 34.61 -33.56
CA GLU A 24 -8.39 34.37 -32.23
C GLU A 24 -9.09 35.30 -31.23
N VAL A 25 -9.68 34.71 -30.20
CA VAL A 25 -9.93 35.39 -28.94
C VAL A 25 -9.10 34.63 -27.92
N GLU A 26 -7.87 35.14 -27.72
CA GLU A 26 -7.06 34.90 -26.54
C GLU A 26 -7.90 35.26 -25.30
N GLU A 27 -8.22 34.26 -24.48
CA GLU A 27 -8.60 34.54 -23.10
C GLU A 27 -7.31 34.71 -22.27
N PRO A 28 -7.19 35.80 -21.50
CA PRO A 28 -5.94 36.19 -20.88
C PRO A 28 -5.57 35.24 -19.74
N MET A 29 -4.31 34.84 -19.76
CA MET A 29 -3.60 34.21 -18.64
C MET A 29 -3.78 35.03 -17.36
N PRO A 30 -4.04 34.43 -16.19
CA PRO A 30 -3.89 35.15 -14.94
C PRO A 30 -2.42 35.54 -14.75
N GLU A 31 -2.20 36.84 -14.60
CA GLU A 31 -0.92 37.45 -14.25
C GLU A 31 -0.30 36.78 -13.02
N ALA A 32 0.99 36.47 -13.15
CA ALA A 32 1.85 36.07 -12.06
C ALA A 32 1.98 37.22 -11.06
N GLU A 33 1.46 37.03 -9.85
CA GLU A 33 1.85 37.85 -8.71
C GLU A 33 3.22 37.38 -8.17
N PRO A 34 4.09 38.33 -7.76
CA PRO A 34 5.48 38.07 -7.47
C PRO A 34 5.69 37.29 -6.16
N GLU A 35 6.60 36.32 -6.19
CA GLU A 35 7.14 35.66 -5.01
C GLU A 35 7.81 36.68 -4.06
N PRO A 36 7.54 36.64 -2.74
CA PRO A 36 8.37 37.34 -1.77
C PRO A 36 9.72 36.63 -1.61
N PRO A 37 10.79 37.37 -1.26
CA PRO A 37 12.17 36.91 -1.43
C PRO A 37 12.55 35.80 -0.46
N ALA A 38 13.42 34.91 -0.94
CA ALA A 38 14.17 33.96 -0.14
C ALA A 38 15.06 34.70 0.87
N GLU A 39 14.86 34.43 2.16
CA GLU A 39 15.86 34.72 3.18
C GLU A 39 16.85 33.54 3.24
N ASP A 40 18.12 33.85 2.96
CA ASP A 40 19.28 33.01 3.20
C ASP A 40 19.33 32.57 4.68
N VAL A 41 19.31 31.25 4.92
CA VAL A 41 19.73 30.68 6.20
C VAL A 41 20.74 29.57 5.92
N PRO A 42 21.97 29.62 6.48
CA PRO A 42 23.05 28.71 6.09
C PRO A 42 22.85 27.29 6.62
N VAL A 43 23.25 26.34 5.79
CA VAL A 43 23.46 24.92 6.13
C VAL A 43 24.68 24.79 7.03
N GLU A 44 24.50 24.32 8.26
CA GLU A 44 25.51 23.52 8.98
C GLU A 44 24.81 22.42 9.77
N GLY A 45 25.28 21.19 9.59
CA GLY A 45 24.72 20.00 10.21
C GLY A 45 25.10 19.86 11.67
N ALA A 46 24.32 19.07 12.41
CA ALA A 46 24.78 18.34 13.57
C ALA A 46 23.77 17.27 13.93
N ALA A 47 24.27 16.09 14.25
CA ALA A 47 23.54 14.97 14.80
C ALA A 47 22.83 15.36 16.11
N GLU A 48 21.58 14.91 16.29
CA GLU A 48 20.91 14.99 17.58
C GLU A 48 21.43 13.87 18.49
N ASP A 49 22.50 14.15 19.21
CA ASP A 49 22.87 13.45 20.44
C ASP A 49 22.04 14.03 21.60
N VAL A 50 21.17 13.20 22.16
CA VAL A 50 20.45 13.49 23.40
C VAL A 50 21.41 13.22 24.56
N VAL A 51 21.90 14.28 25.21
CA VAL A 51 22.68 14.18 26.45
C VAL A 51 21.98 14.97 27.57
N GLU A 52 21.79 14.26 28.68
CA GLU A 52 21.10 14.63 29.92
C GLU A 52 21.68 15.88 30.59
N GLU A 53 20.81 16.76 31.11
CA GLU A 53 21.19 17.87 31.99
C GLU A 53 21.60 17.35 33.39
N GLU A 54 22.85 17.62 33.80
CA GLU A 54 23.26 17.62 35.21
C GLU A 54 23.03 19.01 35.83
N PRO A 55 22.60 19.13 37.10
CA PRO A 55 22.52 20.42 37.75
C PRO A 55 23.89 20.82 38.32
N ALA A 56 24.35 22.01 37.93
CA ALA A 56 25.51 22.69 38.49
C ALA A 56 25.24 23.14 39.94
N VAL A 57 26.19 22.87 40.83
CA VAL A 57 26.21 23.36 42.22
C VAL A 57 27.20 24.52 42.31
N GLU A 58 26.70 25.73 42.58
CA GLU A 58 27.50 26.89 42.97
C GLU A 58 27.99 26.73 44.43
N GLU A 59 29.31 26.86 44.65
CA GLU A 59 29.87 27.13 45.97
C GLU A 59 30.19 28.63 46.09
N ALA A 60 29.71 29.26 47.17
CA ALA A 60 30.27 30.49 47.71
C ALA A 60 30.31 30.41 49.26
N PRO A 61 31.38 30.90 49.92
CA PRO A 61 31.70 30.54 51.31
C PRO A 61 31.28 31.60 52.33
N THR A 62 30.96 31.17 53.55
CA THR A 62 30.99 32.05 54.74
C THR A 62 31.45 31.28 55.98
N GLU A 63 32.51 31.82 56.61
CA GLU A 63 33.10 31.37 57.88
C GLU A 63 32.23 31.71 59.11
N ALA A 64 32.52 30.96 60.19
CA ALA A 64 32.62 31.39 61.59
C ALA A 64 31.43 31.22 62.57
N LEU A 65 31.66 30.27 63.49
CA LEU A 65 31.55 30.33 64.97
C LEU A 65 30.35 29.69 65.72
N ASP A 66 30.78 28.86 66.68
CA ASP A 66 30.25 28.46 68.00
C ASP A 66 28.97 27.60 68.18
N GLU A 67 29.21 26.49 68.88
CA GLU A 67 28.33 25.49 69.53
C GLU A 67 27.17 26.11 70.37
N PRO A 68 26.03 25.42 70.64
CA PRO A 68 25.99 24.07 71.23
C PRO A 68 24.89 23.11 70.75
N ALA A 69 25.09 21.84 71.08
CA ALA A 69 24.24 20.70 70.77
C ALA A 69 22.79 20.84 71.29
N PRO A 70 21.82 20.28 70.54
CA PRO A 70 20.69 19.61 71.15
C PRO A 70 20.60 18.15 70.68
N GLU A 71 20.71 17.26 71.65
CA GLU A 71 20.02 15.96 71.76
C GLU A 71 19.65 15.23 70.46
N ALA A 72 20.45 14.19 70.15
CA ALA A 72 20.15 13.24 69.10
C ALA A 72 18.86 12.45 69.42
N LEU A 73 17.75 12.85 68.78
CA LEU A 73 16.59 12.00 68.60
C LEU A 73 16.97 10.78 67.72
N PRO A 74 16.49 9.56 68.04
CA PRO A 74 16.81 8.38 67.25
C PRO A 74 16.20 8.52 65.84
N LYS A 75 17.06 8.51 64.82
CA LYS A 75 16.64 8.54 63.41
C LYS A 75 15.70 7.36 63.13
N PRO A 76 14.51 7.57 62.51
CA PRO A 76 13.61 6.49 62.18
C PRO A 76 14.28 5.54 61.19
N ASN A 77 13.94 4.26 61.31
CA ASN A 77 14.55 3.11 60.64
C ASN A 77 14.20 3.04 59.13
N ILE A 78 14.44 4.11 58.38
CA ILE A 78 14.14 4.26 56.94
C ILE A 78 15.23 3.60 56.06
N SER A 79 16.40 3.31 56.64
CA SER A 79 17.60 2.87 55.91
C SER A 79 17.47 1.49 55.24
N ASN A 80 16.74 0.55 55.84
CA ASN A 80 16.68 -0.83 55.31
C ASN A 80 15.76 -0.97 54.09
N ARG A 81 14.65 -0.22 54.05
CA ARG A 81 13.73 -0.22 52.89
C ARG A 81 14.34 0.50 51.69
N ALA A 82 15.02 1.63 51.92
CA ALA A 82 15.71 2.37 50.85
C ALA A 82 16.83 1.54 50.21
N LYS A 83 17.67 0.87 51.03
CA LYS A 83 18.72 -0.03 50.54
C LYS A 83 18.18 -1.25 49.79
N ALA A 84 17.05 -1.80 50.25
CA ALA A 84 16.39 -2.90 49.55
C ALA A 84 15.84 -2.47 48.18
N ALA A 85 15.22 -1.29 48.11
CA ALA A 85 14.72 -0.70 46.86
C ALA A 85 15.85 -0.38 45.87
N GLU A 86 16.98 0.16 46.35
CA GLU A 86 18.16 0.42 45.51
C GLU A 86 18.75 -0.87 44.91
N LYS A 87 18.88 -1.92 45.73
CA LYS A 87 19.33 -3.24 45.26
C LYS A 87 18.37 -3.85 44.24
N GLU A 88 17.07 -3.68 44.45
CA GLU A 88 16.06 -4.12 43.50
C GLU A 88 16.09 -3.31 42.20
N ALA A 89 16.25 -1.99 42.28
CA ALA A 89 16.41 -1.12 41.11
C ALA A 89 17.62 -1.51 40.26
N VAL A 90 18.76 -1.82 40.89
CA VAL A 90 19.95 -2.33 40.20
C VAL A 90 19.69 -3.68 39.53
N ARG A 91 18.99 -4.60 40.21
CA ARG A 91 18.60 -5.89 39.62
C ARG A 91 17.69 -5.72 38.41
N LEU A 92 16.65 -4.90 38.54
CA LEU A 92 15.69 -4.61 37.47
C LEU A 92 16.38 -3.90 36.29
N SER A 93 17.30 -2.97 36.56
CA SER A 93 18.11 -2.33 35.52
C SER A 93 18.99 -3.35 34.76
N GLY A 94 19.59 -4.31 35.47
CA GLY A 94 20.32 -5.42 34.87
C GLY A 94 19.42 -6.32 34.00
N GLU A 95 18.22 -6.66 34.48
CA GLU A 95 17.24 -7.45 33.73
C GLU A 95 16.76 -6.70 32.47
N VAL A 96 16.43 -5.40 32.58
CA VAL A 96 16.05 -4.55 31.44
C VAL A 96 17.17 -4.46 30.41
N THR A 97 18.42 -4.30 30.86
CA THR A 97 19.58 -4.25 29.95
C THR A 97 19.77 -5.59 29.22
N SER A 98 19.61 -6.71 29.93
CA SER A 98 19.64 -8.05 29.33
C SER A 98 18.52 -8.25 28.32
N LEU A 99 17.29 -7.81 28.63
CA LEU A 99 16.15 -7.89 27.72
C LEU A 99 16.35 -7.03 26.48
N ARG A 100 16.84 -5.79 26.62
CA ARG A 100 17.17 -4.93 25.49
C ARG A 100 18.22 -5.56 24.58
N LYS A 101 19.28 -6.15 25.15
CA LYS A 101 20.30 -6.87 24.37
C LYS A 101 19.72 -8.08 23.63
N SER A 102 18.85 -8.85 24.30
CA SER A 102 18.18 -10.00 23.68
C SER A 102 17.24 -9.56 22.55
N LEU A 103 16.53 -8.44 22.71
CA LEU A 103 15.63 -7.89 21.69
C LEU A 103 16.39 -7.44 20.45
N VAL A 104 17.50 -6.72 20.63
CA VAL A 104 18.37 -6.30 19.50
C VAL A 104 18.93 -7.52 18.75
N GLY A 105 19.37 -8.54 19.49
CA GLY A 105 19.83 -9.79 18.87
C GLY A 105 18.74 -10.53 18.09
N ALA A 106 17.51 -10.57 18.61
CA ALA A 106 16.37 -11.16 17.91
C ALA A 106 15.99 -10.38 16.65
N ALA A 107 16.01 -9.04 16.70
CA ALA A 107 15.73 -8.18 15.56
C ALA A 107 16.72 -8.42 14.40
N ALA A 108 18.02 -8.52 14.71
CA ALA A 108 19.05 -8.80 13.70
C ALA A 108 18.84 -10.17 13.01
N ILE A 109 18.48 -11.20 13.77
CA ILE A 109 18.20 -12.54 13.21
C ILE A 109 16.95 -12.52 12.32
N ILE A 110 15.90 -11.78 12.72
CA ILE A 110 14.68 -11.63 11.91
C ILE A 110 15.00 -10.92 10.61
N GLU A 111 15.75 -9.82 10.66
CA GLU A 111 16.16 -9.08 9.47
C GLU A 111 16.97 -9.95 8.51
N GLU A 112 17.92 -10.73 9.02
CA GLU A 112 18.70 -11.68 8.22
C GLU A 112 17.82 -12.74 7.54
N LEU A 113 16.81 -13.26 8.26
CA LEU A 113 15.86 -14.24 7.71
C LEU A 113 14.84 -13.63 6.72
N GLU A 114 14.54 -12.34 6.85
CA GLU A 114 13.62 -11.60 5.97
C GLU A 114 14.31 -11.04 4.72
N THR A 115 15.62 -10.82 4.77
CA THR A 115 16.43 -10.27 3.69
C THR A 115 17.36 -11.30 3.04
N GLU A 116 16.97 -12.58 3.05
CA GLU A 116 17.71 -13.63 2.34
C GLU A 116 17.84 -13.25 0.85
N PRO A 117 19.06 -13.28 0.27
CA PRO A 117 19.26 -12.95 -1.13
C PRO A 117 18.53 -13.98 -2.01
N MET A 118 17.55 -13.51 -2.78
CA MET A 118 16.76 -14.35 -3.67
C MET A 118 17.49 -14.54 -5.01
N PRO A 119 17.52 -15.75 -5.58
CA PRO A 119 17.99 -15.94 -6.95
C PRO A 119 16.99 -15.36 -7.96
N PRO A 120 17.43 -15.00 -9.19
CA PRO A 120 16.52 -14.59 -10.25
C PRO A 120 15.59 -15.74 -10.64
N ALA A 121 14.32 -15.42 -10.92
CA ALA A 121 13.36 -16.42 -11.37
C ALA A 121 13.37 -16.51 -12.90
N VAL A 122 13.66 -17.69 -13.44
CA VAL A 122 13.54 -17.98 -14.87
C VAL A 122 12.18 -18.66 -15.09
N LEU A 123 11.27 -17.91 -15.69
CA LEU A 123 9.90 -18.34 -15.93
C LEU A 123 9.78 -18.94 -17.35
N ALA A 124 8.60 -19.46 -17.67
CA ALA A 124 8.32 -19.93 -19.02
C ALA A 124 8.45 -18.78 -20.05
N ALA A 125 8.67 -19.14 -21.33
CA ALA A 125 8.75 -18.20 -22.45
C ALA A 125 9.89 -17.15 -22.35
N ASP A 126 11.05 -17.56 -21.84
CA ASP A 126 12.27 -16.73 -21.73
C ASP A 126 12.09 -15.46 -20.88
N ILE A 127 11.10 -15.46 -19.98
CA ILE A 127 10.85 -14.37 -19.04
C ILE A 127 11.80 -14.54 -17.85
N VAL A 128 12.70 -13.57 -17.67
CA VAL A 128 13.62 -13.53 -16.53
C VAL A 128 13.19 -12.43 -15.57
N VAL A 129 12.85 -12.80 -14.34
CA VAL A 129 12.57 -11.88 -13.23
C VAL A 129 13.87 -11.66 -12.46
N PRO A 130 14.36 -10.41 -12.35
CA PRO A 130 15.57 -10.11 -11.60
C PRO A 130 15.48 -10.50 -10.12
N ASP A 131 16.62 -10.79 -9.51
CA ASP A 131 16.79 -11.13 -8.10
C ASP A 131 16.16 -10.14 -7.12
N HIS A 132 16.42 -8.84 -7.31
CA HIS A 132 15.85 -7.78 -6.48
C HIS A 132 14.32 -7.76 -6.54
N LEU A 133 13.74 -7.97 -7.72
CA LEU A 133 12.30 -7.98 -7.89
C LEU A 133 11.66 -9.20 -7.22
N VAL A 134 12.31 -10.37 -7.30
CA VAL A 134 11.88 -11.56 -6.55
C VAL A 134 11.93 -11.28 -5.03
N ALA A 135 13.00 -10.64 -4.56
CA ALA A 135 13.15 -10.27 -3.16
C ALA A 135 12.07 -9.30 -2.70
N ASP A 136 11.73 -8.28 -3.50
CA ASP A 136 10.70 -7.29 -3.17
C ASP A 136 9.31 -7.92 -3.08
N VAL A 137 8.95 -8.77 -4.05
CA VAL A 137 7.67 -9.51 -4.00
C VAL A 137 7.64 -10.43 -2.78
N ALA A 138 8.75 -11.09 -2.43
CA ALA A 138 8.82 -11.96 -1.25
C ALA A 138 8.72 -11.19 0.07
N ARG A 139 9.35 -10.02 0.17
CA ARG A 139 9.22 -9.13 1.35
C ARG A 139 7.79 -8.65 1.51
N LEU A 140 7.18 -8.19 0.42
CA LEU A 140 5.78 -7.77 0.42
C LEU A 140 4.85 -8.91 0.83
N ALA A 141 5.05 -10.11 0.29
CA ALA A 141 4.24 -11.28 0.62
C ALA A 141 4.27 -11.60 2.12
N ARG A 142 5.42 -11.47 2.78
CA ARG A 142 5.55 -11.60 4.24
C ARG A 142 4.86 -10.47 4.99
N GLN A 143 4.95 -9.24 4.49
CA GLN A 143 4.26 -8.10 5.07
C GLN A 143 2.73 -8.25 4.99
N LEU A 144 2.19 -8.66 3.85
CA LEU A 144 0.76 -8.90 3.67
C LEU A 144 0.24 -9.99 4.63
N ASP A 145 1.02 -11.05 4.88
CA ASP A 145 0.66 -12.09 5.85
C ASP A 145 0.71 -11.55 7.28
N ARG A 146 1.73 -10.75 7.64
CA ARG A 146 1.82 -10.08 8.96
C ARG A 146 0.62 -9.16 9.22
N GLU A 147 0.18 -8.43 8.21
CA GLU A 147 -0.98 -7.53 8.26
C GLU A 147 -2.33 -8.27 8.10
N GLN A 148 -2.29 -9.58 7.90
CA GLN A 148 -3.47 -10.44 7.75
C GLN A 148 -4.36 -10.09 6.54
N LEU A 149 -3.79 -9.42 5.53
CA LEU A 149 -4.44 -9.15 4.25
C LEU A 149 -4.48 -10.39 3.35
N VAL A 150 -3.51 -11.28 3.55
CA VAL A 150 -3.43 -12.62 2.95
C VAL A 150 -3.15 -13.66 4.04
N ARG A 151 -3.44 -14.93 3.76
CA ARG A 151 -3.20 -16.03 4.71
C ARG A 151 -2.80 -17.30 3.98
N ALA A 152 -1.70 -17.92 4.39
CA ALA A 152 -1.23 -19.16 3.79
C ALA A 152 -1.11 -19.05 2.25
N ASN A 153 -1.94 -19.76 1.49
CA ASN A 153 -2.02 -19.74 0.03
C ASN A 153 -3.20 -18.90 -0.52
N MET A 154 -3.90 -18.17 0.33
CA MET A 154 -4.99 -17.28 -0.03
C MET A 154 -4.43 -15.92 -0.45
N GLY A 155 -4.99 -15.34 -1.50
CA GLY A 155 -4.52 -14.10 -2.10
C GLY A 155 -3.44 -14.31 -3.16
N THR A 156 -3.15 -13.26 -3.91
CA THR A 156 -2.22 -13.29 -5.04
C THR A 156 -1.59 -11.92 -5.24
N ILE A 157 -0.31 -11.90 -5.58
CA ILE A 157 0.42 -10.69 -5.95
C ILE A 157 0.73 -10.78 -7.43
N ALA A 158 0.37 -9.75 -8.19
CA ALA A 158 0.67 -9.65 -9.60
C ALA A 158 1.15 -8.24 -9.98
N MET A 159 2.01 -8.13 -10.97
CA MET A 159 2.45 -6.85 -11.50
C MET A 159 2.93 -6.97 -12.94
N LEU A 160 3.03 -5.83 -13.61
CA LEU A 160 3.69 -5.75 -14.91
C LEU A 160 5.19 -5.69 -14.72
N HIS A 161 5.92 -6.45 -15.53
CA HIS A 161 7.36 -6.54 -15.46
C HIS A 161 8.00 -5.19 -15.88
N PRO A 162 8.81 -4.54 -15.01
CA PRO A 162 9.32 -3.19 -15.28
C PRO A 162 10.26 -3.14 -16.49
N GLY A 163 11.04 -4.21 -16.71
CA GLY A 163 11.98 -4.32 -17.84
C GLY A 163 11.42 -4.97 -19.12
N MET A 164 10.18 -5.48 -19.10
CA MET A 164 9.61 -6.25 -20.23
C MET A 164 8.15 -5.84 -20.44
N PRO A 165 7.89 -4.85 -21.30
CA PRO A 165 6.54 -4.36 -21.57
C PRO A 165 5.60 -5.48 -22.01
N GLY A 166 4.38 -5.48 -21.46
CA GLY A 166 3.34 -6.46 -21.77
C GLY A 166 3.59 -7.85 -21.16
N VAL A 167 4.52 -8.00 -20.23
CA VAL A 167 4.69 -9.22 -19.43
C VAL A 167 4.07 -9.00 -18.05
N MET A 168 3.16 -9.90 -17.67
CA MET A 168 2.63 -9.99 -16.32
C MET A 168 3.38 -11.06 -15.54
N ILE A 169 3.82 -10.73 -14.34
CA ILE A 169 4.33 -11.67 -13.35
C ILE A 169 3.32 -11.77 -12.22
N SER A 170 3.15 -12.98 -11.68
CA SER A 170 2.22 -13.26 -10.58
C SER A 170 2.80 -14.34 -9.68
N THR A 171 2.33 -14.38 -8.44
CA THR A 171 2.52 -15.56 -7.58
C THR A 171 1.80 -16.77 -8.18
N ARG A 172 2.45 -17.93 -8.10
CA ARG A 172 1.97 -19.22 -8.55
C ARG A 172 0.84 -19.71 -7.65
N GLU A 173 -0.15 -20.35 -8.25
CA GLU A 173 -1.26 -20.98 -7.53
C GLU A 173 -0.76 -21.92 -6.43
N GLY A 174 -1.40 -21.86 -5.26
CA GLY A 174 -1.11 -22.75 -4.13
C GLY A 174 0.18 -22.43 -3.37
N THR A 175 0.95 -21.42 -3.78
CA THR A 175 2.16 -21.02 -3.08
C THR A 175 1.82 -20.36 -1.74
N THR A 176 2.54 -20.71 -0.68
CA THR A 176 2.41 -20.03 0.60
C THR A 176 3.13 -18.68 0.55
N LEU A 177 2.39 -17.58 0.60
CA LEU A 177 2.92 -16.22 0.40
C LEU A 177 3.96 -15.84 1.48
N ALA A 178 3.74 -16.22 2.74
CA ALA A 178 4.70 -15.99 3.82
C ALA A 178 6.06 -16.68 3.62
N ARG A 179 6.16 -17.65 2.70
CA ARG A 179 7.38 -18.40 2.38
C ARG A 179 7.74 -18.30 0.89
N LEU A 180 7.31 -17.22 0.25
CA LEU A 180 7.51 -17.00 -1.18
C LEU A 180 9.01 -16.96 -1.53
N ASN A 181 9.35 -17.59 -2.65
CA ASN A 181 10.66 -17.60 -3.27
C ASN A 181 10.52 -17.57 -4.80
N GLU A 182 11.63 -17.68 -5.53
CA GLU A 182 11.69 -17.59 -6.99
C GLU A 182 10.78 -18.60 -7.70
N ARG A 183 10.58 -19.78 -7.11
CA ARG A 183 9.76 -20.87 -7.69
C ARG A 183 8.27 -20.61 -7.57
N GLY A 184 7.91 -19.77 -6.61
CA GLY A 184 6.57 -19.33 -6.36
C GLY A 184 6.08 -18.26 -7.33
N LEU A 185 6.83 -17.93 -8.38
CA LEU A 185 6.43 -17.00 -9.42
C LEU A 185 6.10 -17.72 -10.72
N VAL A 186 5.20 -17.10 -11.48
CA VAL A 186 4.79 -17.46 -12.84
C VAL A 186 4.60 -16.19 -13.65
N GLY A 187 4.68 -16.29 -14.97
CA GLY A 187 4.60 -15.12 -15.83
C GLY A 187 4.28 -15.50 -17.26
N ALA A 188 3.54 -14.62 -17.93
CA ALA A 188 3.25 -14.72 -19.35
C ALA A 188 3.00 -13.32 -19.94
N ARG A 189 2.96 -13.26 -21.27
CA ARG A 189 2.60 -12.04 -21.97
C ARG A 189 1.09 -11.81 -21.89
N LEU A 190 0.69 -10.57 -21.72
CA LEU A 190 -0.71 -10.16 -21.82
C LEU A 190 -1.28 -10.63 -23.18
N GLY A 191 -2.48 -11.18 -23.16
CA GLY A 191 -3.22 -11.72 -24.28
C GLY A 191 -2.90 -13.17 -24.65
N GLN A 192 -1.85 -13.79 -24.08
CA GLN A 192 -1.42 -15.14 -24.46
C GLN A 192 -2.05 -16.28 -23.63
N GLY A 193 -2.96 -15.93 -22.70
CA GLY A 193 -3.59 -16.89 -21.80
C GLY A 193 -2.76 -17.17 -20.54
N ALA A 194 -3.33 -17.98 -19.66
CA ALA A 194 -2.73 -18.32 -18.38
C ALA A 194 -1.59 -19.34 -18.57
N PRO A 195 -0.38 -19.09 -18.04
CA PRO A 195 0.70 -20.07 -18.04
C PRO A 195 0.42 -21.22 -17.05
N ASP A 196 1.18 -22.31 -17.17
CA ASP A 196 1.08 -23.44 -16.24
C ASP A 196 1.36 -23.00 -14.78
N GLY A 197 0.43 -23.32 -13.88
CA GLY A 197 0.51 -22.92 -12.46
C GLY A 197 0.11 -21.48 -12.19
N ALA A 198 -0.50 -20.80 -13.15
CA ALA A 198 -1.15 -19.51 -12.93
C ALA A 198 -2.30 -19.62 -11.90
N PRO A 199 -2.52 -18.58 -11.08
CA PRO A 199 -3.67 -18.52 -10.20
C PRO A 199 -4.99 -18.52 -11.00
N MET A 200 -6.06 -19.01 -10.37
CA MET A 200 -7.38 -19.18 -11.01
C MET A 200 -7.97 -17.87 -11.54
N ASP A 201 -7.64 -16.75 -10.93
CA ASP A 201 -8.08 -15.40 -11.27
C ASP A 201 -7.12 -14.67 -12.23
N TRP A 202 -6.23 -15.40 -12.93
CA TRP A 202 -5.28 -14.85 -13.90
C TRP A 202 -5.90 -13.82 -14.85
N ARG A 203 -7.09 -14.12 -15.38
CA ARG A 203 -7.79 -13.26 -16.33
C ARG A 203 -8.30 -11.97 -15.70
N VAL A 204 -8.71 -12.02 -14.43
CA VAL A 204 -9.10 -10.82 -13.66
C VAL A 204 -7.86 -9.94 -13.49
N LEU A 205 -6.75 -10.52 -13.01
CA LEU A 205 -5.48 -9.80 -12.81
C LEU A 205 -5.00 -9.14 -14.11
N GLU A 206 -5.08 -9.86 -15.23
CA GLU A 206 -4.71 -9.37 -16.56
C GLU A 206 -5.50 -8.10 -16.95
N VAL A 207 -6.82 -8.13 -16.79
CA VAL A 207 -7.71 -7.02 -17.13
C VAL A 207 -7.50 -5.83 -16.19
N LEU A 208 -7.32 -6.07 -14.89
CA LEU A 208 -7.11 -5.01 -13.90
C LEU A 208 -5.76 -4.32 -14.09
N LEU A 209 -4.69 -5.09 -14.29
CA LEU A 209 -3.35 -4.57 -14.56
C LEU A 209 -3.29 -3.82 -15.89
N ALA A 210 -3.93 -4.34 -16.95
CA ALA A 210 -4.03 -3.62 -18.21
C ALA A 210 -4.80 -2.30 -18.05
N SER A 211 -5.90 -2.30 -17.32
CA SER A 211 -6.69 -1.08 -17.06
C SER A 211 -5.88 -0.06 -16.26
N LYS A 212 -5.15 -0.50 -15.23
CA LYS A 212 -4.33 0.39 -14.39
C LYS A 212 -3.12 0.93 -15.16
N SER A 213 -2.47 0.08 -15.95
CA SER A 213 -1.33 0.46 -16.80
C SER A 213 -1.67 1.57 -17.79
N LEU A 214 -2.89 1.58 -18.34
CA LEU A 214 -3.36 2.66 -19.21
C LEU A 214 -3.51 4.00 -18.48
N GLU A 215 -3.83 3.98 -17.18
CA GLU A 215 -3.96 5.18 -16.35
C GLU A 215 -2.60 5.72 -15.89
N THR A 216 -1.69 4.83 -15.48
CA THR A 216 -0.37 5.17 -14.94
C THR A 216 0.70 5.36 -16.02
N GLY A 217 0.38 5.08 -17.28
CA GLY A 217 1.32 5.18 -18.39
C GLY A 217 2.32 4.02 -18.49
N GLY A 218 2.03 2.88 -17.88
CA GLY A 218 2.84 1.66 -18.02
C GLY A 218 2.89 0.81 -16.75
N PRO A 219 3.48 1.31 -15.64
CA PRO A 219 3.64 0.52 -14.42
C PRO A 219 2.30 0.17 -13.77
N ALA A 220 2.11 -1.09 -13.40
CA ALA A 220 0.93 -1.49 -12.65
C ALA A 220 1.23 -2.69 -11.76
N ALA A 221 0.65 -2.69 -10.56
CA ALA A 221 0.61 -3.83 -9.67
C ALA A 221 -0.81 -4.06 -9.14
N CYS A 222 -1.07 -5.29 -8.72
CA CYS A 222 -2.34 -5.73 -8.17
C CYS A 222 -2.10 -6.73 -7.03
N ILE A 223 -2.79 -6.52 -5.93
CA ILE A 223 -2.84 -7.44 -4.80
C ILE A 223 -4.29 -7.90 -4.67
N HIS A 224 -4.50 -9.18 -4.90
CA HIS A 224 -5.71 -9.85 -4.47
C HIS A 224 -5.58 -10.15 -2.97
N MET A 225 -6.21 -9.32 -2.16
CA MET A 225 -6.30 -9.50 -0.71
C MET A 225 -7.58 -10.24 -0.35
N MET A 226 -7.49 -11.11 0.65
CA MET A 226 -8.61 -11.86 1.21
C MET A 226 -8.76 -11.51 2.70
N GLY A 227 -8.76 -10.21 2.99
CA GLY A 227 -8.92 -9.67 4.35
C GLY A 227 -10.28 -10.04 4.94
N ALA A 228 -10.31 -10.40 6.22
CA ALA A 228 -11.49 -10.92 6.89
C ALA A 228 -12.63 -9.89 6.95
N TYR A 229 -12.31 -8.63 7.21
CA TYR A 229 -13.30 -7.56 7.36
C TYR A 229 -13.89 -7.20 6.00
N THR A 230 -13.06 -6.96 4.99
CA THR A 230 -13.53 -6.65 3.64
C THR A 230 -14.38 -7.77 3.07
N THR A 231 -13.93 -9.02 3.21
CA THR A 231 -14.69 -10.18 2.75
C THR A 231 -16.02 -10.31 3.49
N ALA A 232 -16.04 -10.12 4.82
CA ALA A 232 -17.27 -10.18 5.61
C ALA A 232 -18.28 -9.08 5.23
N VAL A 233 -17.83 -7.83 5.03
CA VAL A 233 -18.69 -6.73 4.56
C VAL A 233 -19.26 -7.05 3.18
N SER A 234 -18.44 -7.60 2.28
CA SER A 234 -18.86 -7.90 0.91
C SER A 234 -20.00 -8.92 0.82
N CYS A 235 -20.11 -9.82 1.80
CA CYS A 235 -21.15 -10.85 1.89
C CYS A 235 -22.56 -10.30 2.18
N GLU A 236 -22.69 -9.02 2.49
CA GLU A 236 -23.99 -8.37 2.64
C GLU A 236 -24.70 -8.25 1.27
N LYS A 237 -25.81 -8.99 1.12
CA LYS A 237 -26.50 -9.15 -0.18
C LYS A 237 -26.95 -7.85 -0.82
N ASP A 238 -27.37 -6.89 -0.02
CA ASP A 238 -27.92 -5.61 -0.49
C ASP A 238 -26.82 -4.55 -0.72
N LEU A 239 -25.57 -4.87 -0.40
CA LEU A 239 -24.45 -3.93 -0.52
C LEU A 239 -23.77 -4.09 -1.88
N VAL A 240 -24.04 -3.13 -2.78
CA VAL A 240 -23.39 -3.02 -4.10
C VAL A 240 -22.28 -1.96 -4.08
N LEU A 241 -22.41 -0.97 -3.21
CA LEU A 241 -21.44 0.10 -3.04
C LEU A 241 -21.03 0.13 -1.58
N CYS A 242 -19.74 -0.01 -1.31
CA CYS A 242 -19.17 0.27 -0.01
C CYS A 242 -18.48 1.64 -0.03
N SER A 243 -18.66 2.43 1.01
CA SER A 243 -17.96 3.70 1.17
C SER A 243 -17.35 3.72 2.56
N PRO A 244 -16.04 3.96 2.69
CA PRO A 244 -15.41 4.15 3.98
C PRO A 244 -16.11 5.25 4.79
N ILE A 245 -16.12 5.08 6.10
CA ILE A 245 -16.74 6.05 7.02
C ILE A 245 -15.69 6.93 7.69
N ASP A 246 -14.45 6.47 7.74
CA ASP A 246 -13.30 7.22 8.24
C ASP A 246 -12.81 8.24 7.19
N GLU A 247 -12.20 9.32 7.69
CA GLU A 247 -11.79 10.47 6.86
C GLU A 247 -10.74 10.09 5.82
N ILE A 248 -9.79 9.21 6.17
CA ILE A 248 -8.70 8.81 5.28
C ILE A 248 -9.24 7.94 4.14
N GLY A 249 -10.02 6.90 4.46
CA GLY A 249 -10.62 6.03 3.45
C GLY A 249 -11.54 6.79 2.50
N LYS A 250 -12.33 7.75 3.00
CA LYS A 250 -13.18 8.61 2.15
C LYS A 250 -12.37 9.41 1.15
N LYS A 251 -11.24 9.96 1.58
CA LYS A 251 -10.37 10.81 0.76
C LYS A 251 -9.55 10.02 -0.24
N GLU A 252 -8.94 8.92 0.19
CA GLU A 252 -7.94 8.19 -0.60
C GLU A 252 -8.54 7.05 -1.44
N LEU A 253 -9.54 6.32 -0.92
CA LEU A 253 -10.21 5.22 -1.63
C LEU A 253 -11.50 5.68 -2.32
N GLY A 254 -12.26 6.54 -1.67
CA GLY A 254 -13.55 7.01 -2.18
C GLY A 254 -14.62 5.91 -2.20
N LYS A 255 -15.24 5.69 -3.36
CA LYS A 255 -16.33 4.72 -3.52
C LYS A 255 -15.75 3.38 -3.98
N ILE A 256 -16.17 2.29 -3.32
CA ILE A 256 -15.73 0.94 -3.65
C ILE A 256 -16.93 0.16 -4.17
N VAL A 257 -16.82 -0.36 -5.38
CA VAL A 257 -17.89 -1.14 -6.02
C VAL A 257 -17.70 -2.62 -5.70
N ILE A 258 -18.78 -3.27 -5.27
CA ILE A 258 -18.85 -4.71 -5.04
C ILE A 258 -19.50 -5.35 -6.26
N VAL A 259 -18.80 -6.31 -6.84
CA VAL A 259 -19.25 -7.09 -8.00
C VAL A 259 -19.64 -8.48 -7.54
N ASP A 260 -20.78 -8.96 -8.02
CA ASP A 260 -21.22 -10.33 -7.80
C ASP A 260 -20.46 -11.27 -8.77
N PRO A 261 -19.91 -12.40 -8.29
CA PRO A 261 -19.31 -13.38 -9.17
C PRO A 261 -20.38 -14.04 -10.05
N ASP A 262 -20.05 -14.29 -11.32
CA ASP A 262 -20.90 -14.99 -12.28
C ASP A 262 -20.09 -16.07 -13.00
N ASP A 263 -20.21 -17.30 -12.52
CA ASP A 263 -19.55 -18.48 -13.09
C ASP A 263 -20.20 -18.96 -14.39
N GLU A 264 -21.46 -18.58 -14.66
CA GLU A 264 -22.15 -18.95 -15.89
C GLU A 264 -21.69 -18.09 -17.07
N ASN A 265 -21.35 -16.83 -16.80
CA ASN A 265 -20.89 -15.86 -17.79
C ASN A 265 -19.61 -15.11 -17.33
N PRO A 266 -18.44 -15.78 -17.41
CA PRO A 266 -17.19 -15.21 -16.92
C PRO A 266 -16.75 -13.95 -17.68
N ASP A 267 -17.09 -13.82 -18.97
CA ASP A 267 -16.71 -12.66 -19.78
C ASP A 267 -17.47 -11.40 -19.35
N ASP A 268 -18.76 -11.51 -19.04
CA ASP A 268 -19.52 -10.38 -18.49
C ASP A 268 -19.08 -10.05 -17.06
N ALA A 269 -18.76 -11.04 -16.23
CA ALA A 269 -18.18 -10.81 -14.90
C ALA A 269 -16.87 -10.01 -14.97
N LEU A 270 -15.98 -10.37 -15.91
CA LEU A 270 -14.74 -9.65 -16.15
C LEU A 270 -14.99 -8.21 -16.60
N ARG A 271 -15.95 -8.00 -17.52
CA ARG A 271 -16.33 -6.65 -17.97
C ARG A 271 -16.84 -5.81 -16.80
N GLN A 272 -17.75 -6.36 -16.00
CA GLN A 272 -18.29 -5.69 -14.82
C GLN A 272 -17.20 -5.36 -13.81
N THR A 273 -16.24 -6.26 -13.59
CA THR A 273 -15.11 -6.04 -12.68
C THR A 273 -14.23 -4.88 -13.14
N ALA A 274 -13.95 -4.78 -14.45
CA ALA A 274 -13.19 -3.68 -15.02
C ALA A 274 -13.94 -2.33 -14.97
N GLU A 275 -15.25 -2.34 -15.25
CA GLU A 275 -16.11 -1.17 -15.13
C GLU A 275 -16.22 -0.69 -13.68
N ALA A 276 -16.37 -1.62 -12.73
CA ALA A 276 -16.40 -1.37 -11.30
C ALA A 276 -15.10 -0.73 -10.81
N LEU A 277 -13.95 -1.24 -11.24
CA LEU A 277 -12.65 -0.63 -10.92
C LEU A 277 -12.58 0.84 -11.38
N LYS A 278 -13.03 1.12 -12.62
CA LYS A 278 -13.05 2.50 -13.15
C LYS A 278 -14.00 3.41 -12.38
N GLN A 279 -15.20 2.92 -12.04
CA GLN A 279 -16.18 3.67 -11.26
C GLN A 279 -15.68 3.94 -9.82
N GLY A 280 -14.90 3.03 -9.26
CA GLY A 280 -14.27 3.13 -7.95
C GLY A 280 -12.94 3.87 -7.92
N GLY A 281 -12.66 4.72 -8.91
CA GLY A 281 -11.46 5.58 -8.91
C GLY A 281 -10.15 4.83 -9.15
N MET A 282 -10.19 3.63 -9.74
CA MET A 282 -9.01 2.84 -10.12
C MET A 282 -8.07 2.51 -8.95
N LYS A 283 -8.64 2.25 -7.77
CA LYS A 283 -7.90 1.87 -6.55
C LYS A 283 -8.15 0.43 -6.14
N CYS A 284 -9.41 0.03 -6.09
CA CYS A 284 -9.78 -1.34 -5.76
C CYS A 284 -11.16 -1.73 -6.29
N VAL A 285 -11.39 -3.03 -6.42
CA VAL A 285 -12.69 -3.64 -6.69
C VAL A 285 -12.88 -4.84 -5.78
N VAL A 286 -14.08 -5.02 -5.25
CA VAL A 286 -14.40 -6.11 -4.33
C VAL A 286 -15.26 -7.14 -5.07
N ILE A 287 -14.87 -8.41 -5.02
CA ILE A 287 -15.72 -9.51 -5.49
C ILE A 287 -16.39 -10.14 -4.29
N ARG A 288 -17.72 -10.18 -4.30
CA ARG A 288 -18.53 -10.62 -3.16
C ARG A 288 -18.13 -12.02 -2.70
N GLY A 289 -17.68 -12.11 -1.44
CA GLY A 289 -17.29 -13.37 -0.79
C GLY A 289 -15.93 -13.93 -1.22
N TYR A 290 -15.23 -13.30 -2.16
CA TYR A 290 -13.91 -13.73 -2.62
C TYR A 290 -12.79 -12.87 -2.05
N GLY A 291 -13.01 -11.56 -1.92
CA GLY A 291 -12.00 -10.63 -1.44
C GLY A 291 -11.97 -9.36 -2.28
N ALA A 292 -10.84 -8.65 -2.23
CA ALA A 292 -10.65 -7.42 -2.97
C ALA A 292 -9.38 -7.46 -3.82
N TYR A 293 -9.49 -6.89 -5.01
CA TYR A 293 -8.36 -6.64 -5.90
C TYR A 293 -7.99 -5.17 -5.78
N CYS A 294 -6.86 -4.89 -5.14
CA CYS A 294 -6.32 -3.55 -4.99
C CYS A 294 -5.24 -3.34 -6.04
N VAL A 295 -5.28 -2.22 -6.75
CA VAL A 295 -4.35 -1.89 -7.84
C VAL A 295 -3.57 -0.62 -7.52
N GLY A 296 -2.35 -0.54 -8.03
CA GLY A 296 -1.43 0.57 -7.81
C GLY A 296 -0.50 0.77 -9.02
N ALA A 297 0.26 1.87 -9.04
CA ALA A 297 1.33 2.02 -10.02
C ALA A 297 2.47 1.02 -9.77
N ASP A 298 2.72 0.73 -8.50
CA ASP A 298 3.68 -0.25 -8.02
C ASP A 298 3.08 -1.09 -6.87
N LEU A 299 3.90 -2.00 -6.33
CA LEU A 299 3.51 -2.90 -5.27
C LEU A 299 3.17 -2.18 -3.96
N ASP A 300 3.85 -1.08 -3.66
CA ASP A 300 3.66 -0.31 -2.42
C ASP A 300 2.33 0.46 -2.46
N ASP A 301 2.02 1.07 -3.61
CA ASP A 301 0.72 1.70 -3.85
C ASP A 301 -0.43 0.69 -3.74
N ALA A 302 -0.27 -0.49 -4.35
CA ALA A 302 -1.29 -1.53 -4.29
C ALA A 302 -1.50 -2.04 -2.85
N TRP A 303 -0.41 -2.16 -2.09
CA TRP A 303 -0.44 -2.53 -0.69
C TRP A 303 -1.10 -1.47 0.18
N ALA A 304 -0.74 -0.19 0.01
CA ALA A 304 -1.37 0.91 0.73
C ALA A 304 -2.88 0.91 0.51
N ASN A 305 -3.34 0.72 -0.73
CA ASN A 305 -4.78 0.62 -1.03
C ASN A 305 -5.45 -0.58 -0.35
N ALA A 306 -4.78 -1.74 -0.30
CA ALA A 306 -5.27 -2.93 0.41
C ALA A 306 -5.35 -2.73 1.92
N ALA A 307 -4.31 -2.18 2.53
CA ALA A 307 -4.26 -1.92 3.97
C ALA A 307 -5.33 -0.89 4.39
N MET A 308 -5.45 0.20 3.63
CA MET A 308 -6.49 1.21 3.87
C MET A 308 -7.90 0.61 3.73
N LEU A 309 -8.13 -0.21 2.70
CA LEU A 309 -9.44 -0.83 2.49
C LEU A 309 -9.83 -1.71 3.66
N GLU A 310 -8.95 -2.64 4.06
CA GLU A 310 -9.23 -3.55 5.17
C GLU A 310 -9.46 -2.79 6.48
N HIS A 311 -8.67 -1.76 6.75
CA HIS A 311 -8.83 -0.92 7.93
C HIS A 311 -10.17 -0.19 7.93
N SER A 312 -10.53 0.48 6.83
CA SER A 312 -11.82 1.15 6.69
C SER A 312 -13.00 0.18 6.86
N MET A 313 -12.91 -1.03 6.31
CA MET A 313 -13.95 -2.04 6.44
C MET A 313 -14.06 -2.57 7.87
N GLN A 314 -12.94 -2.70 8.58
CA GLN A 314 -12.94 -3.01 10.00
C GLN A 314 -13.71 -1.96 10.82
N ILE A 315 -13.47 -0.67 10.56
CA ILE A 315 -14.18 0.42 11.24
C ILE A 315 -15.68 0.34 10.92
N VAL A 316 -16.06 0.14 9.66
CA VAL A 316 -17.48 -0.02 9.25
C VAL A 316 -18.15 -1.15 10.03
N LEU A 317 -17.52 -2.32 10.13
CA LEU A 317 -18.09 -3.45 10.87
C LEU A 317 -18.23 -3.16 12.35
N ILE A 318 -17.20 -2.61 12.99
CA ILE A 318 -17.24 -2.26 14.42
C ILE A 318 -18.32 -1.20 14.68
N ALA A 319 -18.42 -0.17 13.84
CA ALA A 319 -19.42 0.87 13.98
C ALA A 319 -20.85 0.31 13.86
N ARG A 320 -21.09 -0.61 12.92
CA ARG A 320 -22.36 -1.31 12.77
C ARG A 320 -22.67 -2.20 13.98
N GLN A 321 -21.69 -2.94 14.49
CA GLN A 321 -21.85 -3.75 15.72
C GLN A 321 -22.17 -2.89 16.94
N ALA A 322 -21.62 -1.68 17.00
CA ALA A 322 -21.91 -0.70 18.05
C ALA A 322 -23.25 0.05 17.83
N ASN A 323 -24.01 -0.27 16.78
CA ASN A 323 -25.25 0.41 16.38
C ASN A 323 -25.08 1.92 16.19
N LEU A 324 -23.92 2.37 15.73
CA LEU A 324 -23.71 3.75 15.32
C LEU A 324 -24.48 4.01 14.03
N LYS A 325 -25.14 5.17 13.95
CA LYS A 325 -25.71 5.65 12.69
C LYS A 325 -24.57 6.27 11.90
N VAL A 326 -24.16 5.58 10.84
CA VAL A 326 -23.08 5.99 9.94
C VAL A 326 -23.59 6.23 8.54
#